data_AF-A0A6V7ISC2-F1
#
_entry.id   AF-A0A6V7ISC2-F1
#
_cell.length_a   1.000
_cell.length_b   1.000
_cell.length_c   1.000
_cell.angle_alpha   90.00
_cell.angle_beta   90.00
_cell.angle_gamma   90.00
#
_symmetry.space_group_name_H-M   'P 1'
#
loop_
_entity.id
_entity.type
_entity.pdbx_description
1 polymer ?
#
loop_
_entity_poly.entity_id
_entity_poly.type
_entity_poly.pdbx_seq_one_letter_code
_entity_poly.pdbx_strand_id
1 'polypeptide(L)' 'NGQFNRAMLMNVGYVEALKERDFDCFIFHDVDLLPEDDRNLYTCPEQPRHMSVAVDKFKY' A
#
# COMPACT_ATOMS: atom_id res chain seq x y z
N ASN A 1 -5.62 -26.78 0.85
CA ASN A 1 -4.97 -25.51 1.24
C ASN A 1 -4.76 -24.65 0.01
N GLY A 2 -5.43 -23.50 -0.05
CA GLY A 2 -5.16 -22.49 -1.08
C GLY A 2 -3.92 -21.68 -0.71
N GLN A 3 -3.13 -21.28 -1.71
CA GLN A 3 -2.01 -20.37 -1.50
C GLN A 3 -2.50 -18.93 -1.32
N PHE A 4 -1.79 -18.17 -0.50
CA PHE A 4 -2.06 -16.75 -0.35
C PHE A 4 -1.64 -16.00 -1.62
N ASN A 5 -2.54 -15.18 -2.16
CA ASN A 5 -2.29 -14.35 -3.34
C ASN A 5 -2.43 -12.86 -2.99
N ARG A 6 -1.31 -12.25 -2.60
CA ARG A 6 -1.23 -10.84 -2.19
C ARG A 6 -1.75 -9.87 -3.24
N ALA A 7 -1.31 -10.01 -4.49
CA ALA A 7 -1.67 -9.09 -5.56
C ALA A 7 -3.17 -9.17 -5.91
N MET A 8 -3.75 -10.37 -5.88
CA MET A 8 -5.19 -10.53 -6.08
C MET A 8 -5.99 -9.81 -4.99
N LEU A 9 -5.58 -9.89 -3.74
CA LEU A 9 -6.26 -9.21 -2.64
C LEU A 9 -6.13 -7.68 -2.73
N MET A 10 -5.01 -7.16 -3.24
CA MET A 10 -4.87 -5.73 -3.55
C MET A 10 -5.88 -5.28 -4.61
N ASN A 11 -6.06 -6.07 -5.67
CA ASN A 11 -7.09 -5.78 -6.68
C ASN A 11 -8.51 -5.85 -6.10
N VAL A 12 -8.80 -6.83 -5.24
CA VAL A 12 -10.08 -6.90 -4.52
C VAL A 12 -10.28 -5.64 -3.68
N GLY A 13 -9.28 -5.22 -2.91
CA GLY A 13 -9.35 -4.00 -2.09
C GLY A 13 -9.64 -2.74 -2.91
N TYR A 14 -9.01 -2.58 -4.08
CA TYR A 14 -9.30 -1.48 -5.01
C TYR A 14 -10.78 -1.49 -5.45
N VAL A 15 -11.29 -2.65 -5.87
CA VAL A 15 -12.69 -2.79 -6.35
C VAL A 15 -13.69 -2.53 -5.23
N GLU A 16 -13.48 -3.09 -4.04
CA GLU A 16 -14.42 -2.96 -2.93
C GLU A 16 -14.39 -1.55 -2.31
N ALA A 17 -13.23 -0.90 -2.20
CA ALA A 17 -13.14 0.46 -1.69
C ALA A 17 -13.94 1.46 -2.53
N LEU A 18 -13.94 1.29 -3.86
CA LEU A 18 -14.73 2.11 -4.79
C LEU A 18 -16.25 1.92 -4.65
N LYS A 19 -16.73 0.88 -3.95
CA LYS A 19 -18.14 0.73 -3.61
C LYS A 19 -18.56 1.57 -2.40
N GLU A 20 -17.60 1.89 -1.52
CA GLU A 20 -17.84 2.70 -0.33
C GLU A 20 -17.76 4.20 -0.64
N ARG A 21 -16.78 4.59 -1.48
CA ARG A 21 -16.56 5.98 -1.89
C ARG A 21 -15.71 6.05 -3.16
N ASP A 22 -15.89 7.13 -3.92
CA ASP A 22 -14.96 7.51 -4.99
C ASP A 22 -13.62 7.98 -4.38
N PHE A 23 -12.66 7.04 -4.30
CA PHE A 23 -11.29 7.32 -3.88
C PHE A 23 -10.42 7.63 -5.10
N ASP A 24 -9.67 8.72 -5.03
CA ASP A 24 -8.75 9.14 -6.11
C ASP A 24 -7.33 8.56 -5.95
N CYS A 25 -7.05 7.90 -4.82
CA CYS A 25 -5.73 7.40 -4.47
C CYS A 25 -5.82 6.10 -3.66
N PHE A 26 -4.93 5.16 -3.97
CA PHE A 26 -4.85 3.85 -3.32
C PHE A 26 -3.43 3.59 -2.84
N ILE A 27 -3.27 3.30 -1.55
CA ILE A 27 -1.99 2.91 -0.96
C ILE A 27 -2.03 1.42 -0.64
N PHE A 28 -1.22 0.64 -1.34
CA PHE A 28 -1.05 -0.78 -1.05
C PHE A 28 0.05 -0.95 0.00
N HIS A 29 -0.33 -1.42 1.17
CA HIS A 29 0.56 -1.49 2.33
C HIS A 29 0.54 -2.86 2.98
N ASP A 30 1.70 -3.40 3.33
CA ASP A 30 1.77 -4.61 4.13
C ASP A 30 1.43 -4.31 5.59
N VAL A 31 0.81 -5.26 6.27
CA VAL A 31 0.37 -5.10 7.67
C VAL A 31 1.54 -5.04 8.66
N ASP A 32 2.71 -5.51 8.25
CA ASP A 32 3.93 -5.61 9.07
C ASP A 32 4.94 -4.50 8.81
N LEU A 33 4.60 -3.50 8.00
CA LEU A 33 5.41 -2.31 7.80
C LEU A 33 4.83 -1.14 8.59
N LEU A 34 5.70 -0.29 9.15
CA LEU A 34 5.32 0.97 9.80
C LEU A 34 6.25 2.08 9.30
N PRO A 35 5.75 3.28 8.95
CA PRO A 35 6.61 4.40 8.63
C PRO A 35 7.27 4.95 9.89
N GLU A 36 8.60 5.10 9.86
CA GLU A 36 9.36 5.67 10.99
C GLU A 36 9.40 7.21 10.98
N ASP A 37 9.00 7.83 9.86
CA ASP A 37 9.05 9.27 9.64
C ASP A 37 7.73 9.78 9.06
N ASP A 38 7.11 10.75 9.73
CA ASP A 38 5.81 11.32 9.36
C ASP A 38 5.87 12.18 8.08
N ARG A 39 7.08 12.49 7.60
CA ARG A 39 7.31 13.13 6.31
C ARG A 39 7.09 12.17 5.14
N ASN A 40 7.00 10.86 5.38
CA ASN A 40 6.57 9.89 4.37
C ASN A 40 5.05 9.94 4.19
N LEU A 41 4.57 10.93 3.43
CA LEU A 41 3.14 11.17 3.26
C LEU A 41 2.45 10.05 2.46
N TYR A 42 1.40 9.46 3.05
CA TYR A 42 0.52 8.44 2.46
C TYR A 42 -0.49 9.06 1.49
N THR A 43 0.05 9.66 0.42
CA THR A 43 -0.71 10.29 -0.66
C THR A 43 -0.12 9.89 -2.01
N CYS A 44 -0.94 9.98 -3.06
CA CYS A 44 -0.50 9.70 -4.43
C CYS A 44 0.07 10.99 -5.07
N PRO A 45 1.31 10.98 -5.59
CA PRO A 45 1.81 12.04 -6.46
C PRO A 45 1.42 11.76 -7.93
N GLU A 46 1.89 12.58 -8.87
CA GLU A 46 1.60 12.44 -10.32
C GLU A 46 2.08 11.11 -10.92
N GLN A 47 3.13 10.51 -10.35
CA GLN A 47 3.69 9.23 -10.77
C GLN A 47 3.55 8.20 -9.63
N PRO A 48 3.54 6.89 -9.92
CA PRO A 48 3.50 5.88 -8.87
C PRO A 48 4.64 6.07 -7.85
N ARG A 49 4.31 6.01 -6.55
CA ARG A 49 5.27 6.17 -5.46
C ARG A 49 5.56 4.82 -4.81
N HIS A 50 6.84 4.46 -4.73
CA HIS A 50 7.30 3.41 -3.83
C HIS A 50 7.54 4.00 -2.44
N MET A 51 6.77 3.57 -1.43
CA MET A 51 6.75 4.22 -0.11
C MET A 51 7.77 3.64 0.88
N SER A 52 7.99 2.33 0.86
CA SER A 52 8.87 1.63 1.80
C SER A 52 10.25 1.41 1.19
N VAL A 53 10.93 2.52 0.86
CA VAL A 53 12.21 2.50 0.12
C VAL A 53 13.40 2.01 0.97
N ALA A 54 13.32 2.20 2.28
CA ALA A 54 14.34 1.85 3.25
C ALA A 54 13.66 1.13 4.42
N VAL A 55 13.94 -0.17 4.57
CA VAL A 55 13.29 -1.04 5.55
C VAL A 55 14.36 -1.60 6.49
N ASP A 56 14.10 -1.56 7.79
CA ASP A 56 15.02 -1.99 8.87
C ASP A 56 15.55 -3.41 8.66
N LYS A 57 14.70 -4.34 8.21
CA LYS A 57 15.04 -5.74 7.88
C LYS A 57 16.16 -5.84 6.82
N PHE A 58 16.27 -4.84 5.95
CA PHE A 58 17.32 -4.75 4.92
C PHE A 58 18.43 -3.76 5.29
N LYS A 59 18.44 -3.26 6.55
CA LYS A 59 19.39 -2.29 7.09
C LYS A 59 19.32 -0.91 6.42
N TYR A 60 18.10 -0.50 6.05
CA TYR A 60 17.76 0.73 5.35
C TYR A 60 18.32 0.79 3.92
#